data_AF-A0A391PLI2-F1
#
_entry.id   AF-A0A391PLI2-F1
#
_cell.length_a   1.000
_cell.length_b   1.000
_cell.length_c   1.000
_cell.angle_alpha   90.00
_cell.angle_beta   90.00
_cell.angle_gamma   90.00
#
_symmetry.space_group_name_H-M   'P 1'
#
loop_
_entity.id
_entity.type
_entity.pdbx_description
1 polymer ?
#
loop_
_entity_poly.entity_id
_entity_poly.type
_entity_poly.pdbx_seq_one_letter_code
_entity_poly.pdbx_strand_id
1 'polypeptide(L)'
;MQAPHGVTGDDAVMLLQALMNRHAMLRLRVGADGALSVPEAGSVDARDCVVEVNELSEATVAAARRRLKPGAGVLVSALWVGASRQLVLIVHHLAVDGVSWRILLEDLNIAWAQHRAGQPVELTTTGTSFQRWATLLSEYAHHPDVRAQAAAWQRAASVPAALPAADPDVDTYATAGRLSVTLDAEHTRALLGEVPAAFHAGVQDILLIGFALAVTEFLGTGGSPVGIDVEGHGRDEDIAGDVDLSRTVGWFTAKYPVSLALRELSWSQITSGDEALGAVVKAAKEQLRAQPAGLT
;
A
#
# COMPACT_ATOMS: atom_id res chain seq x y z
N MET A 1 5.56 1.14 -17.57
CA MET A 1 6.04 -0.20 -17.97
C MET A 1 6.61 -0.10 -19.37
N GLN A 2 7.71 -0.79 -19.66
CA GLN A 2 8.35 -0.80 -20.99
C GLN A 2 7.90 -2.05 -21.75
N ALA A 3 7.28 -1.88 -22.93
CA ALA A 3 6.85 -3.00 -23.75
C ALA A 3 7.98 -3.49 -24.69
N PRO A 4 7.97 -4.79 -25.05
CA PRO A 4 8.87 -5.36 -26.06
C PRO A 4 8.76 -4.70 -27.45
N HIS A 5 9.63 -5.10 -28.38
CA HIS A 5 9.48 -4.69 -29.78
C HIS A 5 8.24 -5.33 -30.41
N GLY A 6 7.57 -4.57 -31.29
CA GLY A 6 6.39 -5.04 -32.02
C GLY A 6 5.06 -4.91 -31.28
N VAL A 7 5.06 -4.49 -30.01
CA VAL A 7 3.81 -4.23 -29.27
C VAL A 7 3.14 -2.95 -29.76
N THR A 8 1.83 -3.02 -29.92
CA THR A 8 0.96 -1.95 -30.41
C THR A 8 0.01 -1.42 -29.32
N GLY A 9 -0.70 -0.34 -29.63
CA GLY A 9 -1.76 0.18 -28.75
C GLY A 9 -2.93 -0.81 -28.58
N ASP A 10 -3.26 -1.58 -29.63
CA ASP A 10 -4.29 -2.62 -29.56
C ASP A 10 -3.91 -3.75 -28.61
N ASP A 11 -2.62 -4.12 -28.56
CA ASP A 11 -2.13 -5.10 -27.58
C ASP A 11 -2.27 -4.57 -26.16
N ALA A 12 -1.96 -3.29 -25.93
CA ALA A 12 -2.12 -2.65 -24.62
C ALA A 12 -3.59 -2.62 -24.17
N VAL A 13 -4.52 -2.33 -25.08
CA VAL A 13 -5.97 -2.39 -24.82
C VAL A 13 -6.40 -3.80 -24.46
N MET A 14 -5.99 -4.80 -25.26
CA MET A 14 -6.36 -6.21 -25.02
C MET A 14 -5.87 -6.71 -23.66
N LEU A 15 -4.60 -6.44 -23.33
CA LEU A 15 -4.03 -6.81 -22.05
C LEU A 15 -4.74 -6.12 -20.88
N LEU A 16 -5.08 -4.84 -21.04
CA LEU A 16 -5.83 -4.10 -20.03
C LEU A 16 -7.25 -4.69 -19.84
N GLN A 17 -7.93 -5.06 -20.93
CA GLN A 17 -9.23 -5.72 -20.86
C GLN A 17 -9.14 -7.04 -20.10
N ALA A 18 -8.11 -7.86 -20.34
CA ALA A 18 -7.89 -9.11 -19.63
C ALA A 18 -7.72 -8.87 -18.11
N LEU A 19 -6.91 -7.87 -17.72
CA LEU A 19 -6.75 -7.49 -16.31
C LEU A 19 -8.06 -7.03 -15.68
N MET A 20 -8.83 -6.17 -16.35
CA MET A 20 -10.10 -5.66 -15.83
C MET A 20 -11.16 -6.76 -15.72
N ASN A 21 -11.17 -7.72 -16.64
CA ASN A 21 -12.05 -8.88 -16.57
C ASN A 21 -11.67 -9.81 -15.41
N ARG A 22 -10.37 -10.04 -15.20
CA ARG A 22 -9.85 -10.86 -14.10
C ARG A 22 -10.08 -10.23 -12.73
N HIS A 23 -9.78 -8.93 -12.60
CA HIS A 23 -9.69 -8.23 -11.32
C HIS A 23 -10.90 -7.32 -11.12
N ALA A 24 -11.92 -7.86 -10.45
CA ALA A 24 -13.20 -7.21 -10.22
C ALA A 24 -13.08 -5.78 -9.67
N MET A 25 -12.14 -5.53 -8.74
CA MET A 25 -11.92 -4.21 -8.13
C MET A 25 -11.52 -3.12 -9.13
N LEU A 26 -10.91 -3.46 -10.27
CA LEU A 26 -10.60 -2.49 -11.34
C LEU A 26 -11.86 -1.93 -12.02
N ARG A 27 -13.03 -2.53 -11.78
CA ARG A 27 -14.33 -2.11 -12.31
C ARG A 27 -15.27 -1.62 -11.21
N LEU A 28 -14.77 -1.46 -9.98
CA LEU A 28 -15.53 -0.97 -8.82
C LEU A 28 -16.29 0.31 -9.18
N ARG A 29 -17.50 0.48 -8.67
CA ARG A 29 -18.26 1.72 -8.74
C ARG A 29 -18.69 2.15 -7.34
N VAL A 30 -18.54 3.44 -7.06
CA VAL A 30 -18.95 4.06 -5.80
C VAL A 30 -20.30 4.76 -5.99
N GLY A 31 -21.32 4.33 -5.27
CA GLY A 31 -22.64 4.97 -5.24
C GLY A 31 -22.59 6.37 -4.61
N ALA A 32 -23.61 7.18 -4.85
CA ALA A 32 -23.73 8.51 -4.23
C ALA A 32 -23.90 8.43 -2.70
N ASP A 33 -24.40 7.30 -2.20
CA ASP A 33 -24.51 6.92 -0.80
C ASP A 33 -23.24 6.26 -0.24
N GLY A 34 -22.18 6.15 -1.04
CA GLY A 34 -20.94 5.46 -0.70
C GLY A 34 -20.99 3.93 -0.90
N ALA A 35 -22.12 3.37 -1.36
CA ALA A 35 -22.23 1.94 -1.57
C ALA A 35 -21.27 1.46 -2.67
N LEU A 36 -20.58 0.35 -2.42
CA LEU A 36 -19.65 -0.24 -3.36
C LEU A 36 -20.36 -1.33 -4.18
N SER A 37 -20.24 -1.26 -5.50
CA SER A 37 -20.75 -2.29 -6.41
C SER A 37 -19.72 -2.60 -7.47
N VAL A 38 -19.67 -3.86 -7.91
CA VAL A 38 -18.76 -4.29 -8.98
C VAL A 38 -19.62 -4.84 -10.11
N PRO A 39 -19.60 -4.21 -11.30
CA PRO A 39 -20.29 -4.72 -12.48
C PRO A 39 -19.78 -6.11 -12.92
N GLU A 40 -20.36 -6.68 -13.98
CA GLU A 40 -19.91 -7.93 -14.59
C GLU A 40 -18.68 -7.76 -15.49
N ALA A 41 -17.84 -8.80 -15.60
CA ALA A 41 -16.67 -8.76 -16.50
C ALA A 41 -17.09 -8.38 -17.94
N GLY A 42 -16.28 -7.56 -18.61
CA GLY A 42 -16.60 -7.02 -19.93
C GLY A 42 -17.57 -5.83 -19.94
N SER A 43 -18.10 -5.38 -18.79
CA SER A 43 -19.00 -4.20 -18.73
C SER A 43 -18.29 -2.86 -18.98
N VAL A 44 -16.96 -2.83 -18.93
CA VAL A 44 -16.13 -1.64 -19.18
C VAL A 44 -15.17 -1.99 -20.29
N ASP A 45 -15.22 -1.22 -21.38
CA ASP A 45 -14.30 -1.37 -22.51
C ASP A 45 -12.97 -0.70 -22.18
N ALA A 46 -11.89 -1.47 -22.22
CA ALA A 46 -10.54 -0.97 -22.00
C ALA A 46 -10.14 0.11 -23.03
N ARG A 47 -10.74 0.14 -24.23
CA ARG A 47 -10.50 1.20 -25.23
C ARG A 47 -10.87 2.59 -24.70
N ASP A 48 -11.87 2.69 -23.85
CA ASP A 48 -12.26 3.95 -23.20
C ASP A 48 -11.26 4.36 -22.09
N CYS A 49 -10.42 3.43 -21.64
CA CYS A 49 -9.45 3.65 -20.58
C CYS A 49 -8.05 3.98 -21.13
N VAL A 50 -7.70 3.53 -22.34
CA VAL A 50 -6.39 3.75 -22.96
C VAL A 50 -6.40 5.00 -23.85
N VAL A 51 -5.44 5.90 -23.64
CA VAL A 51 -5.20 7.05 -24.52
C VAL A 51 -3.83 6.91 -25.15
N GLU A 52 -3.76 6.95 -26.47
CA GLU A 52 -2.48 7.02 -27.18
C GLU A 52 -1.93 8.45 -27.17
N VAL A 53 -0.64 8.58 -26.86
CA VAL A 53 0.07 9.86 -26.81
C VAL A 53 1.42 9.74 -27.50
N ASN A 54 1.89 10.84 -28.08
CA ASN A 54 3.18 10.88 -28.77
C ASN A 54 4.36 10.83 -27.77
N GLU A 55 4.19 11.47 -26.62
CA GLU A 55 5.23 11.58 -25.59
C GLU A 55 4.65 11.49 -24.18
N LEU A 56 5.48 11.01 -23.25
CA LEU A 56 5.16 10.99 -21.83
C LEU A 56 5.60 12.30 -21.20
N SER A 57 4.66 13.02 -20.58
CA SER A 57 4.93 14.26 -19.85
C SER A 57 4.07 14.32 -18.58
N GLU A 58 4.44 15.20 -17.64
CA GLU A 58 3.63 15.43 -16.44
C GLU A 58 2.21 15.87 -16.79
N ALA A 59 2.05 16.67 -17.85
CA ALA A 59 0.76 17.13 -18.32
C ALA A 59 -0.13 15.99 -18.82
N THR A 60 0.43 15.03 -19.59
CA THR A 60 -0.35 13.88 -20.08
C THR A 60 -0.71 12.93 -18.95
N VAL A 61 0.19 12.69 -17.99
CA VAL A 61 -0.09 11.91 -16.78
C VAL A 61 -1.17 12.57 -15.93
N ALA A 62 -1.08 13.89 -15.70
CA ALA A 62 -2.09 14.63 -14.94
C ALA A 62 -3.46 14.61 -15.63
N ALA A 63 -3.50 14.73 -16.97
CA ALA A 63 -4.74 14.60 -17.74
C ALA A 63 -5.35 13.21 -17.61
N ALA A 64 -4.54 12.16 -17.70
CA ALA A 64 -5.00 10.78 -17.51
C ALA A 64 -5.54 10.53 -16.08
N ARG A 65 -4.86 11.04 -15.05
CA ARG A 65 -5.33 10.97 -13.66
C ARG A 65 -6.70 11.62 -13.46
N ARG A 66 -6.96 12.77 -14.09
CA ARG A 66 -8.25 13.49 -14.03
C ARG A 66 -9.41 12.73 -14.70
N ARG A 67 -9.14 11.69 -15.49
CA ARG A 67 -10.19 10.85 -16.10
C ARG A 67 -10.82 9.89 -15.10
N LEU A 68 -10.12 9.58 -14.01
CA LEU A 68 -10.65 8.69 -12.97
C LEU A 68 -11.91 9.29 -12.36
N LYS A 69 -12.99 8.50 -12.37
CA LYS A 69 -14.31 8.89 -11.86
C LYS A 69 -14.92 7.68 -11.14
N PRO A 70 -14.61 7.46 -9.84
CA PRO A 70 -15.13 6.33 -9.07
C PRO A 70 -16.65 6.22 -9.08
N GLY A 71 -17.37 7.35 -9.06
CA GLY A 71 -18.83 7.39 -9.16
C GLY A 71 -19.41 6.83 -10.46
N ALA A 72 -18.62 6.90 -11.54
CA ALA A 72 -18.97 6.40 -12.86
C ALA A 72 -18.31 5.04 -13.18
N GLY A 73 -17.60 4.43 -12.22
CA GLY A 73 -16.91 3.15 -12.44
C GLY A 73 -15.61 3.26 -13.26
N VAL A 74 -15.08 4.48 -13.45
CA VAL A 74 -13.80 4.69 -14.17
C VAL A 74 -12.67 4.72 -13.16
N LEU A 75 -12.18 3.52 -12.79
CA LEU A 75 -11.13 3.34 -11.77
C LEU A 75 -9.76 3.14 -12.40
N VAL A 76 -9.70 3.00 -13.73
CA VAL A 76 -8.50 2.75 -14.50
C VAL A 76 -8.38 3.78 -15.62
N SER A 77 -7.18 4.31 -15.79
CA SER A 77 -6.79 5.08 -16.97
C SER A 77 -5.39 4.64 -17.38
N ALA A 78 -5.14 4.55 -18.68
CA ALA A 78 -3.83 4.19 -19.19
C ALA A 78 -3.38 5.12 -20.32
N LEU A 79 -2.07 5.30 -20.44
CA LEU A 79 -1.44 5.97 -21.57
C LEU A 79 -0.60 4.95 -22.33
N TRP A 80 -0.79 4.88 -23.65
CA TRP A 80 0.12 4.19 -24.55
C TRP A 80 0.99 5.22 -25.27
N VAL A 81 2.30 5.14 -25.05
CA VAL A 81 3.28 6.03 -25.69
C VAL A 81 3.96 5.26 -26.81
N GLY A 82 3.42 5.35 -28.04
CA GLY A 82 3.85 4.49 -29.16
C GLY A 82 5.34 4.63 -29.49
N ALA A 83 5.87 5.86 -29.50
CA ALA A 83 7.27 6.14 -29.83
C ALA A 83 8.27 5.45 -28.88
N SER A 84 7.96 5.42 -27.58
CA SER A 84 8.79 4.77 -26.56
C SER A 84 8.32 3.36 -26.20
N ARG A 85 7.17 2.91 -26.71
CA ARG A 85 6.48 1.65 -26.35
C ARG A 85 6.25 1.53 -24.85
N GLN A 86 5.80 2.61 -24.23
CA GLN A 86 5.55 2.66 -22.80
C GLN A 86 4.07 2.63 -22.50
N LEU A 87 3.68 1.74 -21.58
CA LEU A 87 2.35 1.72 -20.98
C LEU A 87 2.44 2.35 -19.59
N VAL A 88 1.72 3.45 -19.39
CA VAL A 88 1.50 4.04 -18.06
C VAL A 88 0.13 3.62 -17.59
N LEU A 89 0.07 2.83 -16.52
CA LEU A 89 -1.18 2.40 -15.92
C LEU A 89 -1.44 3.23 -14.66
N ILE A 90 -2.63 3.82 -14.56
CA ILE A 90 -3.08 4.63 -13.44
C ILE A 90 -4.36 3.99 -12.93
N VAL A 91 -4.34 3.54 -11.68
CA VAL A 91 -5.49 2.95 -11.01
C VAL A 91 -5.84 3.81 -9.79
N HIS A 92 -7.11 4.12 -9.63
CA HIS A 92 -7.60 4.83 -8.45
C HIS A 92 -7.36 3.98 -7.20
N HIS A 93 -6.86 4.60 -6.12
CA HIS A 93 -6.35 3.86 -4.95
C HIS A 93 -7.40 2.97 -4.27
N LEU A 94 -8.70 3.28 -4.39
CA LEU A 94 -9.81 2.42 -3.93
C LEU A 94 -9.77 0.98 -4.51
N ALA A 95 -9.12 0.77 -5.66
CA ALA A 95 -9.10 -0.49 -6.37
C ALA A 95 -7.75 -1.24 -6.26
N VAL A 96 -6.73 -0.65 -5.62
CA VAL A 96 -5.36 -1.19 -5.67
C VAL A 96 -4.56 -0.81 -4.43
N ASP A 97 -3.60 -1.66 -4.06
CA ASP A 97 -2.57 -1.40 -3.05
C ASP A 97 -1.18 -1.82 -3.55
N GLY A 98 -0.16 -1.68 -2.71
CA GLY A 98 1.22 -2.06 -3.05
C GLY A 98 1.39 -3.53 -3.45
N VAL A 99 0.64 -4.44 -2.82
CA VAL A 99 0.68 -5.88 -3.13
C VAL A 99 -0.01 -6.16 -4.47
N SER A 100 -1.15 -5.52 -4.72
CA SER A 100 -1.93 -5.62 -5.95
C SER A 100 -1.12 -5.27 -7.19
N TRP A 101 -0.21 -4.30 -7.10
CA TRP A 101 0.68 -3.98 -8.23
C TRP A 101 1.55 -5.16 -8.67
N ARG A 102 2.03 -6.00 -7.72
CA ARG A 102 2.80 -7.20 -8.08
C ARG A 102 1.92 -8.21 -8.81
N ILE A 103 0.69 -8.41 -8.35
CA ILE A 103 -0.30 -9.31 -8.96
C ILE A 103 -0.64 -8.84 -10.38
N LEU A 104 -0.95 -7.55 -10.55
CA LEU A 104 -1.28 -6.96 -11.85
C LEU A 104 -0.13 -7.08 -12.85
N LEU A 105 1.12 -6.86 -12.41
CA LEU A 105 2.30 -6.99 -13.26
C LEU A 105 2.57 -8.45 -13.65
N GLU A 106 2.37 -9.40 -12.75
CA GLU A 106 2.50 -10.83 -13.05
C GLU A 106 1.44 -11.27 -14.06
N ASP A 107 0.18 -10.93 -13.84
CA ASP A 107 -0.93 -11.27 -14.75
C ASP A 107 -0.77 -10.62 -16.12
N LEU A 108 -0.24 -9.38 -16.17
CA LEU A 108 0.09 -8.73 -17.44
C LEU A 108 1.13 -9.53 -18.23
N ASN A 109 2.16 -10.05 -17.55
CA ASN A 109 3.19 -10.88 -18.19
C ASN A 109 2.65 -12.25 -18.63
N ILE A 110 1.76 -12.86 -17.84
CA ILE A 110 1.10 -14.12 -18.19
C ILE A 110 0.23 -13.93 -19.44
N ALA A 111 -0.64 -12.92 -19.44
CA ALA A 111 -1.50 -12.59 -20.56
C ALA A 111 -0.69 -12.30 -21.83
N TRP A 112 0.42 -11.56 -21.69
CA TRP A 112 1.31 -11.28 -22.80
C TRP A 112 2.00 -12.54 -23.35
N ALA A 113 2.44 -13.45 -22.49
CA ALA A 113 3.04 -14.71 -22.91
C ALA A 113 2.05 -15.60 -23.68
N GLN A 114 0.80 -15.70 -23.21
CA GLN A 114 -0.28 -16.42 -23.90
C GLN A 114 -0.55 -15.81 -25.29
N HIS A 115 -0.71 -14.48 -25.34
CA HIS A 115 -0.96 -13.76 -26.59
C HIS A 115 0.17 -13.99 -27.62
N ARG A 116 1.43 -13.86 -27.20
CA ARG A 116 2.58 -14.10 -28.09
C ARG A 116 2.70 -15.54 -28.59
N ALA A 117 2.18 -16.50 -27.83
CA ALA A 117 2.13 -17.90 -28.22
C ALA A 117 0.92 -18.22 -29.13
N GLY A 118 0.14 -17.22 -29.54
CA GLY A 118 -1.09 -17.39 -30.31
C GLY A 118 -2.19 -18.12 -29.54
N GLN A 119 -2.10 -18.15 -28.21
CA GLN A 119 -3.10 -18.76 -27.34
C GLN A 119 -4.16 -17.74 -26.94
N PRO A 120 -5.40 -18.18 -26.64
CA PRO A 120 -6.38 -17.34 -25.98
C PRO A 120 -5.80 -16.76 -24.67
N VAL A 121 -6.05 -15.48 -24.42
CA VAL A 121 -5.66 -14.84 -23.17
C VAL A 121 -6.69 -15.15 -22.11
N GLU A 122 -6.30 -16.00 -21.16
CA GLU A 122 -7.15 -16.47 -20.07
C GLU A 122 -6.40 -16.32 -18.74
N LEU A 123 -6.92 -15.45 -17.89
CA LEU A 123 -6.45 -15.26 -16.53
C LEU A 123 -7.44 -15.92 -15.56
N THR A 124 -6.99 -16.95 -14.85
CA THR A 124 -7.88 -17.76 -14.01
C THR A 124 -8.20 -17.07 -12.68
N THR A 125 -9.46 -16.68 -12.51
CA THR A 125 -10.38 -17.04 -11.41
C THR A 125 -9.91 -17.74 -10.12
N THR A 126 -8.85 -17.34 -9.39
CA THR A 126 -8.44 -18.01 -8.13
C THR A 126 -8.51 -17.12 -6.89
N GLY A 127 -8.58 -17.78 -5.72
CA GLY A 127 -8.53 -17.15 -4.40
C GLY A 127 -9.87 -16.61 -3.89
N THR A 128 -9.81 -15.94 -2.74
CA THR A 128 -10.93 -15.26 -2.09
C THR A 128 -11.16 -13.89 -2.73
N SER A 129 -12.38 -13.63 -3.19
CA SER A 129 -12.73 -12.32 -3.77
C SER A 129 -12.67 -11.20 -2.72
N PHE A 130 -12.42 -9.96 -3.16
CA PHE A 130 -12.46 -8.79 -2.28
C PHE A 130 -13.82 -8.63 -1.59
N GLN A 131 -14.92 -8.95 -2.28
CA GLN A 131 -16.26 -8.92 -1.69
C GLN A 131 -16.39 -9.94 -0.55
N ARG A 132 -15.93 -11.18 -0.74
CA ARG A 132 -15.94 -12.19 0.32
C ARG A 132 -15.08 -11.77 1.50
N TRP A 133 -13.90 -11.22 1.23
CA TRP A 133 -13.01 -10.68 2.25
C TRP A 133 -13.67 -9.55 3.06
N ALA A 134 -14.31 -8.59 2.40
CA ALA A 134 -15.01 -7.50 3.08
C ALA A 134 -16.16 -8.01 3.97
N THR A 135 -16.90 -9.03 3.51
CA THR A 135 -17.93 -9.69 4.33
C THR A 135 -17.32 -10.35 5.57
N LEU A 136 -16.23 -11.11 5.39
CA LEU A 136 -15.53 -11.76 6.49
C LEU A 136 -14.98 -10.76 7.52
N LEU A 137 -14.42 -9.63 7.07
CA LEU A 137 -13.96 -8.56 7.96
C LEU A 137 -15.12 -7.94 8.76
N SER A 138 -16.28 -7.73 8.13
CA SER A 138 -17.47 -7.23 8.82
C SER A 138 -17.95 -8.20 9.92
N GLU A 139 -17.91 -9.50 9.64
CA GLU A 139 -18.20 -10.54 10.63
C GLU A 139 -17.15 -10.55 11.75
N TYR A 140 -15.86 -10.52 11.40
CA TYR A 140 -14.73 -10.55 12.33
C TYR A 140 -14.69 -9.34 13.26
N ALA A 141 -15.11 -8.15 12.80
CA ALA A 141 -15.17 -6.94 13.62
C ALA A 141 -16.05 -7.10 14.88
N HIS A 142 -16.98 -8.06 14.87
CA HIS A 142 -17.85 -8.35 16.01
C HIS A 142 -17.31 -9.46 16.92
N HIS A 143 -16.18 -10.09 16.57
CA HIS A 143 -15.58 -11.17 17.34
C HIS A 143 -15.19 -10.69 18.75
N PRO A 144 -15.43 -11.49 19.81
CA PRO A 144 -15.11 -11.09 21.19
C PRO A 144 -13.65 -10.67 21.39
N ASP A 145 -12.71 -11.36 20.74
CA ASP A 145 -11.28 -11.07 20.86
C ASP A 145 -10.90 -9.72 20.27
N VAL A 146 -11.51 -9.32 19.15
CA VAL A 146 -11.37 -7.98 18.55
C VAL A 146 -11.93 -6.92 19.50
N ARG A 147 -13.16 -7.13 20.00
CA ARG A 147 -13.80 -6.20 20.94
C ARG A 147 -13.01 -6.04 22.25
N ALA A 148 -12.30 -7.08 22.68
CA ALA A 148 -11.45 -7.06 23.88
C ALA A 148 -10.23 -6.13 23.72
N GLN A 149 -9.78 -5.84 22.49
CA GLN A 149 -8.64 -4.95 22.23
C GLN A 149 -8.98 -3.46 22.36
N ALA A 150 -10.26 -3.08 22.47
CA ALA A 150 -10.70 -1.69 22.47
C ALA A 150 -9.95 -0.79 23.48
N ALA A 151 -9.73 -1.28 24.71
CA ALA A 151 -9.02 -0.51 25.73
C ALA A 151 -7.53 -0.33 25.41
N ALA A 152 -6.90 -1.30 24.74
CA ALA A 152 -5.51 -1.19 24.30
C ALA A 152 -5.38 -0.17 23.16
N TRP A 153 -6.30 -0.19 22.21
CA TRP A 153 -6.36 0.82 21.15
C TRP A 153 -6.61 2.23 21.66
N GLN A 154 -7.51 2.39 22.62
CA GLN A 154 -7.75 3.69 23.26
C GLN A 154 -6.49 4.26 23.91
N ARG A 155 -5.65 3.41 24.51
CA ARG A 155 -4.35 3.85 25.06
C ARG A 155 -3.38 4.25 23.97
N ALA A 156 -3.22 3.43 22.92
CA ALA A 156 -2.33 3.74 21.81
C ALA A 156 -2.71 5.07 21.12
N ALA A 157 -4.02 5.29 20.91
CA ALA A 157 -4.56 6.51 20.31
C ALA A 157 -4.59 7.73 21.24
N SER A 158 -4.33 7.55 22.55
CA SER A 158 -4.35 8.66 23.51
C SER A 158 -3.10 9.54 23.49
N VAL A 159 -2.05 9.13 22.74
CA VAL A 159 -0.83 9.92 22.60
C VAL A 159 -1.16 11.21 21.85
N PRO A 160 -0.89 12.40 22.44
CA PRO A 160 -1.18 13.67 21.77
C PRO A 160 -0.43 13.80 20.44
N ALA A 161 -1.05 14.49 19.49
CA ALA A 161 -0.39 14.83 18.24
C ALA A 161 0.88 15.65 18.53
N ALA A 162 2.01 15.18 17.99
CA ALA A 162 3.31 15.79 18.23
C ALA A 162 3.55 17.05 17.35
N LEU A 163 2.74 17.21 16.31
CA LEU A 163 2.75 18.34 15.38
C LEU A 163 1.38 19.04 15.38
N PRO A 164 1.32 20.34 15.06
CA PRO A 164 0.06 21.04 14.83
C PRO A 164 -0.77 20.36 13.75
N ALA A 165 -2.10 20.53 13.83
CA ALA A 165 -2.98 20.08 12.77
C ALA A 165 -2.66 20.81 11.45
N ALA A 166 -2.73 20.09 10.35
CA ALA A 166 -2.56 20.64 9.02
C ALA A 166 -3.67 21.67 8.71
N ASP A 167 -3.29 22.78 8.08
CA ASP A 167 -4.22 23.77 7.54
C ASP A 167 -4.74 23.28 6.18
N PRO A 168 -6.04 22.97 6.04
CA PRO A 168 -6.60 22.37 4.83
C PRO A 168 -6.47 23.27 3.58
N ASP A 169 -6.29 24.57 3.75
CA ASP A 169 -6.18 25.52 2.63
C ASP A 169 -4.75 25.61 2.07
N VAL A 170 -3.72 25.32 2.89
CA VAL A 170 -2.31 25.45 2.49
C VAL A 170 -1.52 24.15 2.54
N ASP A 171 -1.84 23.21 3.42
CA ASP A 171 -1.15 21.93 3.59
C ASP A 171 -1.75 20.85 2.68
N THR A 172 -1.76 21.15 1.38
CA THR A 172 -2.27 20.25 0.34
C THR A 172 -1.15 19.39 -0.24
N TYR A 173 -1.51 18.28 -0.90
CA TYR A 173 -0.53 17.48 -1.64
C TYR A 173 0.19 18.27 -2.75
N ALA A 174 -0.46 19.31 -3.30
CA ALA A 174 0.11 20.13 -4.37
C ALA A 174 1.24 21.06 -3.86
N THR A 175 1.19 21.44 -2.59
CA THR A 175 2.16 22.32 -1.93
C THR A 175 3.18 21.57 -1.10
N ALA A 176 2.95 20.29 -0.82
CA ALA A 176 3.86 19.44 -0.06
C ALA A 176 5.25 19.32 -0.73
N GLY A 177 6.30 19.60 0.04
CA GLY A 177 7.68 19.30 -0.33
C GLY A 177 8.03 17.82 -0.11
N ARG A 178 9.08 17.33 -0.78
CA ARG A 178 9.60 15.98 -0.58
C ARG A 178 11.11 16.00 -0.38
N LEU A 179 11.56 15.50 0.77
CA LEU A 179 12.95 15.14 1.01
C LEU A 179 13.08 13.61 0.91
N SER A 180 14.11 13.12 0.23
CA SER A 180 14.36 11.69 0.11
C SER A 180 15.85 11.42 0.32
N VAL A 181 16.13 10.45 1.19
CA VAL A 181 17.48 10.00 1.54
C VAL A 181 17.55 8.51 1.25
N THR A 182 18.68 8.05 0.74
CA THR A 182 18.89 6.67 0.33
C THR A 182 20.05 6.08 1.12
N LEU A 183 19.83 4.89 1.70
CA LEU A 183 20.91 4.09 2.28
C LEU A 183 21.68 3.37 1.16
N ASP A 184 22.99 3.22 1.33
CA ASP A 184 23.77 2.40 0.42
C ASP A 184 23.43 0.91 0.54
N ALA A 185 24.00 0.10 -0.35
CA ALA A 185 23.73 -1.33 -0.42
C ALA A 185 24.23 -2.09 0.82
N GLU A 186 25.26 -1.60 1.51
CA GLU A 186 25.81 -2.24 2.70
C GLU A 186 24.85 -2.07 3.89
N HIS A 187 24.48 -0.83 4.19
CA HIS A 187 23.50 -0.51 5.24
C HIS A 187 22.14 -1.14 4.96
N THR A 188 21.70 -1.14 3.69
CA THR A 188 20.45 -1.79 3.30
C THR A 188 20.49 -3.30 3.56
N ARG A 189 21.62 -3.98 3.27
CA ARG A 189 21.77 -5.41 3.52
C ARG A 189 21.74 -5.72 5.01
N ALA A 190 22.45 -4.93 5.83
CA ALA A 190 22.45 -5.08 7.28
C ALA A 190 21.02 -4.90 7.85
N LEU A 191 20.29 -3.88 7.38
CA LEU A 191 18.91 -3.60 7.78
C LEU A 191 17.93 -4.71 7.38
N LEU A 192 18.14 -5.37 6.23
CA LEU A 192 17.28 -6.47 5.77
C LEU A 192 17.61 -7.83 6.40
N GLY A 193 18.71 -7.95 7.16
CA GLY A 193 19.18 -9.23 7.70
C GLY A 193 19.73 -9.14 9.11
N GLU A 194 21.00 -8.76 9.22
CA GLU A 194 21.79 -8.85 10.46
C GLU A 194 21.20 -8.04 11.63
N VAL A 195 20.74 -6.81 11.36
CA VAL A 195 20.25 -5.91 12.41
C VAL A 195 18.94 -6.43 13.03
N PRO A 196 17.87 -6.73 12.27
CA PRO A 196 16.67 -7.33 12.85
C PRO A 196 16.95 -8.65 13.55
N ALA A 197 17.84 -9.49 12.99
CA ALA A 197 18.22 -10.78 13.60
C ALA A 197 18.86 -10.60 14.98
N ALA A 198 19.76 -9.64 15.16
CA ALA A 198 20.41 -9.36 16.44
C ALA A 198 19.41 -9.03 17.57
N PHE A 199 18.27 -8.40 17.23
CA PHE A 199 17.23 -8.02 18.19
C PHE A 199 16.03 -8.99 18.21
N HIS A 200 16.04 -10.03 17.37
CA HIS A 200 14.89 -10.89 17.11
C HIS A 200 13.64 -10.08 16.73
N ALA A 201 13.82 -9.12 15.83
CA ALA A 201 12.81 -8.17 15.38
C ALA A 201 12.54 -8.33 13.88
N GLY A 202 11.46 -7.72 13.39
CA GLY A 202 11.27 -7.49 11.96
C GLY A 202 12.01 -6.24 11.48
N VAL A 203 12.23 -6.12 10.17
CA VAL A 203 12.79 -4.89 9.57
C VAL A 203 11.92 -3.66 9.89
N GLN A 204 10.59 -3.84 9.92
CA GLN A 204 9.65 -2.76 10.23
C GLN A 204 9.80 -2.26 11.67
N ASP A 205 10.06 -3.16 12.64
CA ASP A 205 10.30 -2.77 14.03
C ASP A 205 11.52 -1.85 14.11
N ILE A 206 12.62 -2.22 13.45
CA ILE A 206 13.86 -1.43 13.44
C ILE A 206 13.64 -0.06 12.80
N LEU A 207 12.94 -0.01 11.66
CA LEU A 207 12.61 1.24 10.98
C LEU A 207 11.72 2.14 11.85
N LEU A 208 10.71 1.57 12.51
CA LEU A 208 9.76 2.31 13.34
C LEU A 208 10.42 2.84 14.61
N ILE A 209 11.30 2.05 15.25
CA ILE A 209 12.10 2.50 16.39
C ILE A 209 13.06 3.62 15.97
N GLY A 210 13.74 3.47 14.84
CA GLY A 210 14.63 4.51 14.29
C GLY A 210 13.87 5.81 13.98
N PHE A 211 12.68 5.70 13.40
CA PHE A 211 11.81 6.85 13.13
C PHE A 211 11.35 7.53 14.43
N ALA A 212 10.92 6.76 15.43
CA ALA A 212 10.52 7.29 16.73
C ALA A 212 11.68 8.00 17.46
N LEU A 213 12.91 7.47 17.38
CA LEU A 213 14.12 8.13 17.90
C LEU A 213 14.36 9.47 17.20
N ALA A 214 14.29 9.50 15.87
CA ALA A 214 14.50 10.71 15.08
C ALA A 214 13.43 11.78 15.36
N VAL A 215 12.16 11.39 15.50
CA VAL A 215 11.06 12.31 15.85
C VAL A 215 11.23 12.85 17.27
N THR A 216 11.62 12.00 18.22
CA THR A 216 11.89 12.39 19.62
C THR A 216 12.99 13.45 19.71
N GLU A 217 14.09 13.24 18.99
CA GLU A 217 15.20 14.21 18.87
C GLU A 217 14.73 15.51 18.21
N PHE A 218 14.05 15.41 17.06
CA PHE A 218 13.64 16.57 16.27
C PHE A 218 12.67 17.48 17.02
N LEU A 219 11.71 16.91 17.75
CA LEU A 219 10.68 17.65 18.48
C LEU A 219 11.10 17.99 19.92
N GLY A 220 12.20 17.41 20.43
CA GLY A 220 12.65 17.61 21.80
C GLY A 220 11.60 17.15 22.83
N THR A 221 10.93 16.02 22.59
CA THR A 221 9.75 15.61 23.38
C THR A 221 10.05 15.18 24.83
N GLY A 222 11.32 15.18 25.24
CA GLY A 222 11.71 14.92 26.63
C GLY A 222 11.40 13.50 27.11
N GLY A 223 11.44 12.51 26.20
CA GLY A 223 11.03 11.13 26.48
C GLY A 223 9.51 10.90 26.53
N SER A 224 8.69 11.92 26.19
CA SER A 224 7.24 11.73 26.04
C SER A 224 6.95 10.74 24.91
N PRO A 225 5.90 9.89 25.03
CA PRO A 225 5.55 8.94 23.99
C PRO A 225 5.27 9.62 22.65
N VAL A 226 5.69 8.98 21.56
CA VAL A 226 5.39 9.41 20.19
C VAL A 226 4.33 8.47 19.60
N GLY A 227 3.25 9.06 19.07
CA GLY A 227 2.20 8.36 18.34
C GLY A 227 2.53 8.36 16.84
N ILE A 228 2.48 7.19 16.22
CA ILE A 228 2.81 6.98 14.81
C ILE A 228 1.69 6.17 14.17
N ASP A 229 1.09 6.72 13.11
CA ASP A 229 0.19 5.94 12.27
C ASP A 229 1.00 4.97 11.41
N VAL A 230 0.75 3.68 11.57
CA VAL A 230 1.43 2.61 10.83
C VAL A 230 0.49 2.00 9.81
N GLU A 231 1.01 1.77 8.61
CA GLU A 231 0.32 1.03 7.55
C GLU A 231 0.87 -0.40 7.45
N GLY A 232 -0.04 -1.38 7.49
CA GLY A 232 0.21 -2.78 7.17
C GLY A 232 -0.47 -3.19 5.87
N HIS A 233 -0.08 -4.33 5.29
CA HIS A 233 -0.71 -4.82 4.06
C HIS A 233 -2.19 -5.22 4.23
N GLY A 234 -2.61 -5.56 5.46
CA GLY A 234 -4.00 -5.89 5.82
C GLY A 234 -4.58 -7.15 5.17
N ARG A 235 -3.70 -8.08 4.77
CA ARG A 235 -4.03 -9.39 4.18
C ARG A 235 -3.74 -10.49 5.21
N ASP A 236 -4.59 -10.58 6.23
CA ASP A 236 -4.44 -11.56 7.29
C ASP A 236 -5.38 -12.74 7.01
N GLU A 237 -4.82 -13.76 6.39
CA GLU A 237 -5.56 -14.94 5.96
C GLU A 237 -5.98 -15.83 7.15
N ASP A 238 -5.42 -15.61 8.35
CA ASP A 238 -5.74 -16.39 9.55
C ASP A 238 -7.06 -15.97 10.21
N ILE A 239 -7.65 -14.85 9.76
CA ILE A 239 -8.94 -14.33 10.27
C ILE A 239 -10.10 -15.31 10.04
N ALA A 240 -10.05 -16.12 8.98
CA ALA A 240 -11.07 -17.12 8.71
C ALA A 240 -10.47 -18.34 7.98
N GLY A 241 -11.10 -19.51 8.15
CA GLY A 241 -10.72 -20.70 7.37
C GLY A 241 -10.93 -20.49 5.86
N ASP A 242 -10.05 -21.09 5.06
CA ASP A 242 -10.12 -21.12 3.59
C ASP A 242 -10.05 -19.74 2.90
N VAL A 243 -9.28 -18.81 3.48
CA VAL A 243 -8.97 -17.52 2.85
C VAL A 243 -7.65 -17.62 2.06
N ASP A 244 -7.67 -17.16 0.81
CA ASP A 244 -6.49 -17.01 -0.06
C ASP A 244 -6.57 -15.64 -0.76
N LEU A 245 -5.81 -14.68 -0.26
CA LEU A 245 -5.72 -13.31 -0.80
C LEU A 245 -4.47 -13.14 -1.67
N SER A 246 -3.72 -14.19 -1.94
CA SER A 246 -2.44 -14.14 -2.66
C SER A 246 -2.57 -13.54 -4.07
N ARG A 247 -3.74 -13.68 -4.70
CA ARG A 247 -4.04 -13.17 -6.05
C ARG A 247 -5.16 -12.14 -6.12
N THR A 248 -5.58 -11.58 -4.98
CA THR A 248 -6.73 -10.66 -4.94
C THR A 248 -6.28 -9.21 -5.06
N VAL A 249 -6.72 -8.53 -6.11
CA VAL A 249 -6.50 -7.09 -6.29
C VAL A 249 -7.58 -6.29 -5.56
N GLY A 250 -7.16 -5.25 -4.84
CA GLY A 250 -8.02 -4.37 -4.07
C GLY A 250 -7.20 -3.48 -3.13
N TRP A 251 -7.87 -2.63 -2.36
CA TRP A 251 -7.21 -1.85 -1.31
C TRP A 251 -7.35 -2.56 0.03
N PHE A 252 -6.31 -3.27 0.46
CA PHE A 252 -6.32 -4.03 1.72
C PHE A 252 -5.63 -3.30 2.88
N THR A 253 -4.93 -2.19 2.62
CA THR A 253 -4.09 -1.50 3.61
C THR A 253 -4.82 -1.30 4.93
N ALA A 254 -4.27 -1.88 6.01
CA ALA A 254 -4.71 -1.64 7.37
C ALA A 254 -3.91 -0.48 7.95
N LYS A 255 -4.58 0.46 8.63
CA LYS A 255 -3.94 1.59 9.29
C LYS A 255 -4.26 1.55 10.78
N TYR A 256 -3.25 1.63 11.62
CA TYR A 256 -3.41 1.56 13.07
C TYR A 256 -2.37 2.43 13.80
N PRO A 257 -2.71 2.99 14.97
CA PRO A 257 -1.78 3.80 15.74
C PRO A 257 -0.80 2.91 16.51
N VAL A 258 0.45 3.33 16.56
CA VAL A 258 1.49 2.78 17.42
C VAL A 258 2.02 3.86 18.34
N SER A 259 2.01 3.62 19.65
CA SER A 259 2.62 4.51 20.65
C SER A 259 3.97 3.98 21.13
N LEU A 260 5.05 4.75 21.03
CA LEU A 260 6.37 4.36 21.55
C LEU A 260 6.86 5.35 22.61
N ALA A 261 7.18 4.84 23.79
CA ALA A 261 7.88 5.58 24.84
C ALA A 261 9.36 5.17 24.83
N LEU A 262 10.23 6.08 24.41
CA LEU A 262 11.66 5.84 24.30
C LEU A 262 12.42 6.51 25.44
N ARG A 263 13.39 5.80 26.01
CA ARG A 263 14.33 6.39 26.95
C ARG A 263 15.21 7.38 26.21
N GLU A 264 15.46 8.54 26.82
CA GLU A 264 16.35 9.55 26.27
C GLU A 264 17.78 9.01 26.09
N LEU A 265 18.30 9.21 24.89
CA LEU A 265 19.70 9.03 24.52
C LEU A 265 20.13 10.30 23.79
N SER A 266 21.38 10.73 23.98
CA SER A 266 21.93 11.79 23.15
C SER A 266 22.04 11.31 21.70
N TRP A 267 21.88 12.22 20.74
CA TRP A 267 22.07 11.88 19.32
C TRP A 267 23.46 11.32 19.02
N SER A 268 24.49 11.74 19.77
CA SER A 268 25.83 11.15 19.71
C SER A 268 25.85 9.67 20.09
N GLN A 269 25.12 9.25 21.13
CA GLN A 269 25.04 7.85 21.53
C GLN A 269 24.28 7.00 20.49
N ILE A 270 23.26 7.58 19.85
CA ILE A 270 22.50 6.89 18.80
C ILE A 270 23.39 6.69 17.57
N THR A 271 24.02 7.75 17.08
CA THR A 271 24.85 7.71 15.86
C THR A 271 26.15 6.93 16.02
N SER A 272 26.71 6.83 17.24
CA SER A 272 27.87 6.00 17.51
C SER A 272 27.55 4.51 17.71
N GLY A 273 26.27 4.13 17.78
CA GLY A 273 25.86 2.78 18.13
C GLY A 273 26.24 2.38 19.56
N ASP A 274 26.11 3.31 20.52
CA ASP A 274 26.45 3.08 21.93
C ASP A 274 25.71 1.86 22.51
N GLU A 275 26.31 1.18 23.49
CA GLU A 275 25.71 -0.01 24.12
C GLU A 275 24.30 0.27 24.68
N ALA A 276 24.07 1.49 25.19
CA ALA A 276 22.77 1.89 25.71
C ALA A 276 21.66 1.88 24.63
N LEU A 277 22.00 2.05 23.34
CA LEU A 277 21.04 1.97 22.23
C LEU A 277 20.43 0.58 22.12
N GLY A 278 21.23 -0.48 22.35
CA GLY A 278 20.74 -1.85 22.28
C GLY A 278 19.62 -2.13 23.31
N ALA A 279 19.75 -1.57 24.51
CA ALA A 279 18.70 -1.68 25.53
C ALA A 279 17.41 -0.94 25.12
N VAL A 280 17.54 0.23 24.49
CA VAL A 280 16.39 1.01 23.99
C VAL A 280 15.67 0.28 22.86
N VAL A 281 16.40 -0.24 21.87
CA VAL A 281 15.82 -1.01 20.76
C VAL A 281 15.08 -2.24 21.29
N LYS A 282 15.69 -2.98 22.23
CA LYS A 282 15.05 -4.15 22.84
C LYS A 282 13.75 -3.76 23.57
N ALA A 283 13.77 -2.72 24.39
CA ALA A 283 12.60 -2.27 25.12
C ALA A 283 11.48 -1.79 24.18
N ALA A 284 11.81 -1.01 23.15
CA ALA A 284 10.85 -0.52 22.18
C ALA A 284 10.23 -1.66 21.36
N LYS A 285 11.01 -2.68 20.97
CA LYS A 285 10.51 -3.88 20.30
C LYS A 285 9.48 -4.63 21.17
N GLU A 286 9.73 -4.79 22.47
CA GLU A 286 8.74 -5.43 23.35
C GLU A 286 7.48 -4.56 23.53
N GLN A 287 7.59 -3.22 23.48
CA GLN A 287 6.40 -2.34 23.43
C GLN A 287 5.59 -2.58 22.16
N LEU A 288 6.23 -2.67 20.98
CA LEU A 288 5.55 -2.96 19.71
C LEU A 288 4.78 -4.28 19.76
N ARG A 289 5.42 -5.34 20.29
CA ARG A 289 4.80 -6.67 20.44
C ARG A 289 3.63 -6.70 21.41
N ALA A 290 3.60 -5.78 22.38
CA ALA A 290 2.52 -5.68 23.34
C ALA A 290 1.31 -4.89 22.81
N GLN A 291 1.44 -4.23 21.66
CA GLN A 291 0.32 -3.53 21.03
C GLN A 291 -0.60 -4.52 20.31
N PRO A 292 -1.89 -4.17 20.12
CA PRO A 292 -2.79 -5.02 19.38
C PRO A 292 -2.31 -5.16 17.92
N ALA A 293 -2.68 -6.28 17.30
CA ALA A 293 -2.38 -6.50 15.89
C ALA A 293 -3.24 -5.56 15.02
N GLY A 294 -2.70 -5.06 13.92
CA GLY A 294 -3.33 -3.98 13.13
C GLY A 294 -4.69 -4.27 12.50
N LEU A 295 -5.18 -5.51 12.54
CA LEU A 295 -6.52 -5.91 12.07
C LEU A 295 -7.49 -6.29 13.20
N THR A 296 -7.11 -6.04 14.46
CA THR A 296 -7.93 -6.29 15.66
C THR A 296 -8.44 -5.00 16.29
#